data_AF-A0A382P5U7-F1
#
_entry.id   AF-A0A382P5U7-F1
#
_cell.length_a   1.000
_cell.length_b   1.000
_cell.length_c   1.000
_cell.angle_alpha   90.00
_cell.angle_beta   90.00
_cell.angle_gamma   90.00
#
_symmetry.space_group_name_H-M   'P 1'
#
loop_
_entity.id
_entity.type
_entity.pdbx_description
1 polymer ?
#
loop_
_entity_poly.entity_id
_entity_poly.type
_entity_poly.pdbx_seq_one_letter_code
_entity_poly.pdbx_strand_id
1 'polypeptide(L)'
;MAVGIWQSIPQPMISRYLGQMGWDWIILDLQHGAMNWETAYECIHAALATGARPLVRTSVGNPDEVEKALDLGAGGIVVPMVNSLEAATAVARAA
;
A
#
# COMPACT_ATOMS: atom_id res chain seq x y z
N MET A 1 -6.52 -2.27 19.42
CA MET A 1 -6.07 -1.03 18.76
C MET A 1 -5.14 -1.47 17.64
N ALA A 2 -5.30 -0.96 16.42
CA ALA A 2 -4.43 -1.31 15.30
C ALA A 2 -3.41 -0.18 15.09
N VAL A 3 -2.13 -0.54 14.95
CA VAL A 3 -1.00 0.37 14.80
C VAL A 3 -0.19 -0.06 13.59
N GLY A 4 0.15 0.90 12.73
CA GLY A 4 0.96 0.62 11.55
C GLY A 4 1.99 1.68 11.26
N ILE A 5 2.77 1.39 10.23
CA ILE A 5 3.99 2.13 9.90
C ILE A 5 4.02 2.51 8.42
N TRP A 6 4.69 3.62 8.13
CA TRP A 6 4.94 4.13 6.80
C TRP A 6 6.28 3.64 6.27
N GLN A 7 6.31 3.06 5.07
CA GLN A 7 7.53 2.63 4.39
C GLN A 7 7.69 3.36 3.05
N SER A 8 8.68 4.25 3.00
CA SER A 8 9.07 4.95 1.76
C SER A 8 10.32 4.35 1.10
N ILE A 9 11.00 3.42 1.77
CA ILE A 9 12.21 2.76 1.28
C ILE A 9 11.81 1.48 0.51
N PRO A 10 12.15 1.36 -0.78
CA PRO A 10 11.71 0.26 -1.65
C PRO A 10 12.56 -1.00 -1.44
N GLN A 11 12.55 -1.56 -0.23
CA GLN A 11 13.34 -2.72 0.13
C GLN A 11 12.47 -3.80 0.81
N PRO A 12 12.28 -4.99 0.21
CA PRO A 12 11.39 -6.03 0.74
C PRO A 12 11.86 -6.56 2.11
N MET A 13 13.16 -6.54 2.38
CA MET A 13 13.71 -6.87 3.70
C MET A 13 13.18 -5.96 4.80
N ILE A 14 12.93 -4.67 4.51
CA ILE A 14 12.33 -3.75 5.47
C ILE A 14 10.90 -4.19 5.76
N SER A 15 10.09 -4.48 4.74
CA SER A 15 8.71 -4.96 4.93
C SER A 15 8.66 -6.22 5.79
N ARG A 16 9.59 -7.16 5.57
CA ARG A 16 9.70 -8.38 6.37
C ARG A 16 10.08 -8.08 7.83
N TYR A 17 11.07 -7.23 8.06
CA TYR A 17 11.47 -6.89 9.43
C TYR A 17 10.37 -6.14 10.18
N LEU A 18 9.73 -5.16 9.54
CA LEU A 18 8.58 -4.46 10.11
C LEU A 18 7.47 -5.44 10.46
N GLY A 19 7.12 -6.34 9.55
CA GLY A 19 6.11 -7.35 9.83
C GLY A 19 6.45 -8.26 11.02
N GLN A 20 7.71 -8.66 11.17
CA GLN A 20 8.17 -9.45 12.32
C GLN A 20 8.24 -8.67 13.64
N MET A 21 8.34 -7.35 13.59
CA MET A 21 8.27 -6.48 14.78
C MET A 21 6.85 -6.38 15.36
N GLY A 22 5.83 -6.90 14.65
CA GLY A 22 4.45 -6.94 15.13
C GLY A 22 3.60 -5.73 14.75
N TRP A 23 3.97 -4.98 13.70
CA TRP A 23 3.09 -3.95 13.14
C TRP A 23 1.85 -4.60 12.49
N ASP A 24 0.67 -4.05 12.74
CA ASP A 24 -0.59 -4.61 12.20
C ASP A 24 -0.68 -4.40 10.68
N TRP A 25 -0.13 -3.28 10.19
CA TRP A 25 -0.11 -2.93 8.77
C TRP A 25 1.08 -2.05 8.40
N ILE A 26 1.47 -2.10 7.12
CA ILE A 26 2.58 -1.34 6.54
C ILE A 26 2.04 -0.60 5.31
N ILE A 27 2.15 0.72 5.27
CA ILE A 27 1.85 1.50 4.06
C ILE A 27 3.08 1.57 3.18
N LEU A 28 2.95 1.03 1.97
CA LEU A 28 3.91 1.12 0.87
C LEU A 28 3.59 2.38 0.06
N ASP A 29 4.55 3.30 0.02
CA ASP A 29 4.33 4.64 -0.51
C ASP A 29 4.75 4.78 -1.97
N LEU A 30 3.80 4.65 -2.90
CA LEU A 30 4.02 4.94 -4.33
C LEU A 30 3.74 6.40 -4.72
N GLN A 31 3.35 7.27 -3.78
CA GLN A 31 3.13 8.69 -4.09
C GLN A 31 4.42 9.51 -3.96
N HIS A 32 5.11 9.34 -2.83
CA HIS A 32 6.30 10.12 -2.47
C HIS A 32 7.49 9.25 -2.07
N GLY A 33 7.29 7.94 -1.89
CA GLY A 33 8.39 7.00 -1.71
C GLY A 33 9.12 6.72 -3.01
N ALA A 34 10.23 5.97 -2.90
CA ALA A 34 11.02 5.57 -4.07
C ALA A 34 10.57 4.23 -4.68
N MET A 35 9.35 3.77 -4.35
CA MET A 35 8.79 2.52 -4.86
C MET A 35 8.27 2.67 -6.28
N ASN A 36 8.56 1.66 -7.09
CA ASN A 36 7.87 1.37 -8.35
C ASN A 36 6.99 0.11 -8.15
N TRP A 37 6.29 -0.32 -9.20
CA TRP A 37 5.39 -1.48 -9.11
C TRP A 37 6.10 -2.82 -8.87
N GLU A 38 7.33 -2.98 -9.35
CA GLU A 38 8.12 -4.20 -9.13
C GLU A 38 8.56 -4.31 -7.67
N THR A 39 9.10 -3.23 -7.11
CA THR A 39 9.49 -3.16 -5.70
C THR A 39 8.28 -3.20 -4.76
N ALA A 40 7.13 -2.65 -5.18
CA ALA A 40 5.88 -2.77 -4.46
C ALA A 40 5.42 -4.24 -4.38
N TYR A 41 5.45 -4.98 -5.50
CA TYR A 41 5.16 -6.41 -5.51
C TYR A 41 6.06 -7.17 -4.52
N GLU A 42 7.38 -6.98 -4.58
CA GLU A 42 8.30 -7.64 -3.65
C GLU A 42 8.00 -7.28 -2.18
N CYS A 43 7.71 -6.01 -1.90
CA CYS A 43 7.39 -5.52 -0.55
C CYS A 43 6.05 -6.06 -0.03
N ILE A 44 5.02 -6.16 -0.88
CA ILE A 44 3.72 -6.74 -0.55
C ILE A 44 3.90 -8.19 -0.11
N HIS A 45 4.56 -9.00 -0.95
CA HIS A 45 4.76 -10.42 -0.65
C HIS A 45 5.67 -10.65 0.56
N ALA A 46 6.66 -9.78 0.79
CA ALA A 46 7.48 -9.83 1.99
C ALA A 46 6.68 -9.52 3.27
N ALA A 47 5.76 -8.56 3.25
CA ALA A 47 4.87 -8.24 4.38
C ALA A 47 3.87 -9.38 4.64
N LEU A 48 3.21 -9.90 3.59
CA LEU A 48 2.25 -11.00 3.70
C LEU A 48 2.85 -12.24 4.36
N ALA A 49 4.16 -12.50 4.18
CA ALA A 49 4.86 -13.62 4.78
C ALA A 49 5.15 -13.47 6.30
N THR A 50 4.64 -12.45 6.98
CA THR A 50 4.92 -12.17 8.39
C THR A 50 3.69 -12.06 9.29
N GLY A 51 2.59 -11.48 8.78
CA GLY A 51 1.39 -11.16 9.55
C GLY A 51 0.94 -9.70 9.42
N ALA A 52 1.85 -8.79 9.01
CA ALA A 52 1.48 -7.41 8.72
C ALA A 52 0.69 -7.32 7.41
N ARG A 53 -0.39 -6.54 7.41
CA ARG A 53 -1.17 -6.28 6.21
C ARG A 53 -0.50 -5.19 5.35
N PRO A 54 -0.10 -5.46 4.10
CA PRO A 54 0.41 -4.42 3.23
C PRO A 54 -0.74 -3.54 2.74
N LEU A 55 -0.59 -2.23 2.91
CA LEU A 55 -1.45 -1.22 2.33
C LEU A 55 -0.65 -0.47 1.26
N VAL A 56 -1.28 -0.05 0.17
CA VAL A 56 -0.61 0.71 -0.88
C VAL A 56 -1.15 2.13 -0.93
N ARG A 57 -0.28 3.14 -0.84
CA ARG A 57 -0.64 4.52 -1.18
C ARG A 57 -0.37 4.76 -2.67
N THR A 58 -1.44 4.98 -3.44
CA THR A 58 -1.36 5.26 -4.88
C THR A 58 -0.88 6.68 -5.15
N SER A 59 -0.47 6.94 -6.39
CA SER A 59 -0.18 8.28 -6.87
C SER A 59 -1.47 9.09 -7.10
N VAL A 60 -1.34 10.42 -7.19
CA VAL A 60 -2.49 11.33 -7.35
C VAL A 60 -3.04 11.21 -8.77
N GLY A 61 -4.36 11.02 -8.90
CA GLY A 61 -5.06 11.09 -10.19
C GLY A 61 -5.00 9.82 -11.03
N ASN A 62 -4.51 8.70 -10.49
CA ASN A 62 -4.41 7.43 -11.21
C ASN A 62 -5.30 6.35 -10.54
N PRO A 63 -6.61 6.31 -10.84
CA PRO A 63 -7.53 5.34 -10.22
C PRO A 63 -7.22 3.89 -10.62
N ASP A 64 -6.65 3.64 -11.80
CA ASP A 64 -6.26 2.30 -12.29
C ASP A 64 -5.20 1.63 -11.40
N GLU A 65 -4.46 2.42 -10.60
CA GLU A 65 -3.51 1.90 -9.62
C GLU A 65 -4.18 1.17 -8.46
N VAL A 66 -5.48 1.41 -8.21
CA VAL A 66 -6.28 0.71 -7.20
C VAL A 66 -6.39 -0.76 -7.59
N GLU A 67 -6.93 -1.05 -8.78
CA GLU A 67 -7.07 -2.42 -9.31
C GLU A 67 -5.72 -3.12 -9.36
N LYS A 68 -4.69 -2.44 -9.88
CA LYS A 68 -3.34 -2.99 -9.96
C LYS A 68 -2.77 -3.34 -8.59
N ALA A 69 -2.92 -2.49 -7.59
CA ALA A 69 -2.42 -2.78 -6.25
C ALA A 69 -3.16 -3.96 -5.61
N LEU A 70 -4.47 -4.08 -5.84
CA LEU A 70 -5.28 -5.21 -5.39
C LEU A 70 -4.85 -6.53 -6.07
N ASP A 71 -4.60 -6.51 -7.38
CA ASP A 71 -4.09 -7.66 -8.14
C ASP A 71 -2.71 -8.13 -7.64
N LEU A 72 -1.86 -7.20 -7.20
CA LEU A 72 -0.57 -7.53 -6.57
C LEU A 72 -0.70 -8.04 -5.13
N GLY A 73 -1.92 -8.08 -4.56
CA GLY A 73 -2.19 -8.63 -3.23
C GLY A 73 -2.15 -7.61 -2.10
N ALA A 74 -2.29 -6.31 -2.37
CA ALA A 74 -2.45 -5.32 -1.32
C ALA A 74 -3.71 -5.62 -0.49
N GLY A 75 -3.59 -5.56 0.83
CA GLY A 75 -4.70 -5.78 1.77
C GLY A 75 -5.58 -4.53 1.98
N GLY A 76 -5.27 -3.42 1.31
CA GLY A 76 -6.04 -2.19 1.32
C GLY A 76 -5.30 -1.05 0.63
N ILE A 77 -6.04 -0.01 0.26
CA ILE A 77 -5.55 1.09 -0.57
C ILE A 77 -5.74 2.42 0.16
N VAL A 78 -4.73 3.28 0.08
CA VAL A 78 -4.76 4.67 0.56
C VAL A 78 -4.71 5.59 -0.66
N VAL A 79 -5.84 6.20 -1.01
CA VAL A 79 -5.88 7.15 -2.13
C VAL A 79 -5.65 8.58 -1.61
N PRO A 80 -4.61 9.29 -2.08
CA PRO A 80 -4.34 10.65 -1.64
C PRO A 80 -5.33 11.66 -2.25
N MET A 81 -5.49 12.80 -1.58
CA MET A 81 -6.19 13.99 -2.12
C MET A 81 -7.66 13.80 -2.53
N VAL A 82 -8.38 12.87 -1.89
CA VAL A 82 -9.83 12.69 -2.10
C VAL A 82 -10.59 13.83 -1.40
N ASN A 83 -10.95 14.86 -2.16
CA ASN A 83 -11.57 16.09 -1.65
C ASN A 83 -13.05 16.26 -2.02
N SER A 84 -13.68 15.25 -2.61
CA SER A 84 -15.10 15.28 -2.96
C SER A 84 -15.75 13.90 -2.81
N LEU A 85 -17.07 13.89 -2.62
CA LEU A 85 -17.87 12.66 -2.59
C LEU A 85 -17.78 11.90 -3.93
N GLU A 86 -17.74 12.63 -5.03
CA GLU A 86 -17.60 12.05 -6.37
C GLU A 86 -16.27 11.30 -6.51
N ALA A 87 -15.16 11.92 -6.09
CA ALA A 87 -13.84 11.28 -6.11
C ALA A 87 -13.80 10.04 -5.21
N ALA A 88 -14.36 10.13 -3.99
CA ALA A 88 -14.45 8.99 -3.08
C ALA A 88 -15.27 7.83 -3.68
N THR A 89 -16.39 8.15 -4.34
CA THR A 89 -17.26 7.16 -4.97
C THR A 89 -16.58 6.51 -6.17
N ALA A 90 -15.85 7.27 -6.98
CA ALA A 90 -15.09 6.74 -8.11
C ALA A 90 -14.00 5.75 -7.63
N VAL A 91 -13.23 6.13 -6.61
CA VAL A 91 -12.22 5.24 -6.00
C VAL A 91 -12.86 3.95 -5.47
N ALA A 92 -13.97 4.07 -4.73
CA ALA A 92 -14.63 2.91 -4.15
C ALA A 92 -15.22 1.94 -5.19
N ARG A 93 -15.50 2.41 -6.41
CA ARG A 93 -16.00 1.58 -7.53
C ARG A 93 -14.88 0.89 -8.32
N ALA A 94 -13.64 1.36 -8.19
CA ALA A 94 -12.46 0.76 -8.81
C ALA A 94 -11.83 -0.32 -7.91
N ALA A 95 -12.39 -0.59 -6.73
CA ALA A 95 -11.88 -1.53 -5.74
C ALA A 95 -12.72 -2.81 -5.65
#